data_AF-A0AA50DW29-F1
#
_entry.id   AF-A0AA50DW29-F1
#
_cell.length_a   1.000
_cell.length_b   1.000
_cell.length_c   1.000
_cell.angle_alpha   90.00
_cell.angle_beta   90.00
_cell.angle_gamma   90.00
#
_symmetry.space_group_name_H-M   'P 1'
#
loop_
_entity.id
_entity.type
_entity.pdbx_description
1 polymer ?
#
loop_
_entity_poly.entity_id
_entity_poly.type
_entity_poly.pdbx_seq_one_letter_code
_entity_poly.pdbx_strand_id
1 'polypeptide(L)'
;MNLSQLNGSNGLILNGEAFYNASNVDGSTPTNSGLQPDFTIADNAGTNVVNAGDINNDGFDDFVISAANSAANGINGLGRAYVVFGKASGWNSAIDLQNLNGTNGFIINGIYDTTQNLGGNAGYSIAAVGDINNDFFDDFVISAPTLSTNGPNSATGQSYLILGTSQWSNFLDQGVLELSDVNTLNNRVFLFNNPNSGTQLGLGWGPSVM
;
A
#
# COMPACT_ATOMS: atom_id res chain seq x y z
N MET A 1 20.49 -20.34 -8.99
CA MET A 1 19.10 -20.49 -9.46
C MET A 1 18.95 -19.65 -10.72
N ASN A 2 18.44 -20.22 -11.82
CA ASN A 2 18.18 -19.45 -13.03
C ASN A 2 16.76 -18.88 -12.93
N LEU A 3 16.63 -17.55 -12.92
CA LEU A 3 15.33 -16.86 -12.79
C LEU A 3 14.37 -17.23 -13.94
N SER A 4 14.90 -17.65 -15.09
CA SER A 4 14.09 -18.11 -16.23
C SER A 4 13.45 -19.49 -16.02
N GLN A 5 13.77 -20.18 -14.91
CA GLN A 5 13.22 -21.50 -14.57
C GLN A 5 12.18 -21.41 -13.44
N LEU A 6 11.84 -20.21 -13.01
CA LEU A 6 10.78 -19.99 -12.02
C LEU A 6 9.44 -20.41 -12.60
N ASN A 7 8.63 -21.11 -11.81
CA ASN A 7 7.34 -21.65 -12.24
C ASN A 7 6.23 -21.45 -11.19
N GLY A 8 6.47 -20.62 -10.18
CA GLY A 8 5.56 -20.33 -9.07
C GLY A 8 5.47 -21.41 -8.00
N SER A 9 6.05 -22.59 -8.21
CA SER A 9 6.26 -23.60 -7.16
C SER A 9 7.68 -23.57 -6.58
N ASN A 10 8.67 -23.17 -7.37
CA ASN A 10 10.08 -23.04 -6.96
C ASN A 10 10.53 -21.58 -6.78
N GLY A 11 9.62 -20.62 -6.99
CA GLY A 11 9.83 -19.19 -6.88
C GLY A 11 9.00 -18.41 -7.90
N LEU A 12 8.92 -17.10 -7.70
CA LEU A 12 8.00 -16.19 -8.37
C LEU A 12 8.69 -14.84 -8.63
N ILE A 13 8.40 -14.22 -9.76
CA ILE A 13 8.80 -12.84 -10.09
C ILE A 13 7.60 -11.91 -9.86
N LEU A 14 7.85 -10.76 -9.23
CA LEU A 14 6.85 -9.73 -8.99
C LEU A 14 7.25 -8.49 -9.82
N ASN A 15 6.44 -8.16 -10.82
CA ASN A 15 6.70 -7.02 -11.69
C ASN A 15 5.92 -5.81 -11.16
N GLY A 16 6.66 -4.78 -10.72
CA GLY A 16 6.08 -3.49 -10.37
C GLY A 16 5.58 -2.71 -11.58
N GLU A 17 4.83 -1.65 -11.31
CA GLU A 17 4.30 -0.78 -12.35
C GLU A 17 5.36 0.15 -12.94
N ALA A 18 5.11 0.65 -14.14
CA ALA A 18 5.86 1.75 -14.70
C ALA A 18 4.88 2.83 -15.18
N PHE A 19 5.00 4.04 -14.63
CA PHE A 19 4.03 5.10 -14.85
C PHE A 19 4.31 5.88 -16.12
N TYR A 20 3.25 6.19 -16.85
CA TYR A 20 3.29 7.03 -18.04
C TYR A 20 3.28 8.50 -17.66
N ASN A 21 4.22 9.29 -18.21
CA ASN A 21 4.20 10.75 -18.02
C ASN A 21 3.36 11.42 -19.11
N ALA A 22 2.17 11.91 -18.74
CA ALA A 22 1.28 12.64 -19.64
C ALA A 22 1.84 13.99 -20.14
N SER A 23 2.95 14.49 -19.58
CA SER A 23 3.63 15.70 -20.07
C SER A 23 4.65 15.43 -21.19
N ASN A 24 4.75 14.18 -21.66
CA ASN A 24 5.59 13.86 -22.80
C ASN A 24 4.94 14.34 -24.11
N VAL A 25 5.56 15.34 -24.73
CA VAL A 25 5.11 16.03 -25.96
C VAL A 25 5.22 15.13 -27.21
N ASP A 26 5.70 13.90 -27.07
CA ASP A 26 5.80 12.90 -28.13
C ASP A 26 4.44 12.32 -28.55
N GLY A 27 3.44 12.31 -27.65
CA GLY A 27 2.08 11.88 -27.99
C GLY A 27 1.92 10.40 -28.32
N SER A 28 2.90 9.54 -28.04
CA SER A 28 2.69 8.09 -28.15
C SER A 28 1.63 7.62 -27.15
N THR A 29 0.51 7.13 -27.66
CA THR A 29 -0.36 6.22 -26.93
C THR A 29 0.26 4.81 -26.94
N PRO A 30 -0.05 3.94 -25.97
CA PRO A 30 0.39 2.55 -25.97
C PRO A 30 -0.45 1.76 -26.98
N THR A 31 -0.37 2.11 -28.26
CA THR A 31 -1.05 1.40 -29.32
C THR A 31 -0.10 1.26 -30.50
N ASN A 32 0.70 0.19 -30.47
CA ASN A 32 1.16 -0.52 -31.66
C ASN A 32 2.21 0.16 -32.57
N SER A 33 3.12 0.99 -32.02
CA SER A 33 4.12 1.72 -32.83
C SER A 33 5.59 1.28 -32.66
N GLY A 34 5.89 0.27 -31.83
CA GLY A 34 7.27 -0.20 -31.64
C GLY A 34 8.21 0.80 -30.93
N LEU A 35 7.68 1.94 -30.47
CA LEU A 35 8.37 2.85 -29.56
C LEU A 35 8.11 2.36 -28.13
N GLN A 36 9.19 2.12 -27.39
CA GLN A 36 9.12 1.80 -25.96
C GLN A 36 8.44 2.98 -25.25
N PRO A 37 7.47 2.75 -24.34
CA PRO A 37 6.91 3.81 -23.51
C PRO A 37 8.04 4.55 -22.79
N ASP A 38 7.99 5.89 -22.78
CA ASP A 38 8.92 6.69 -21.99
C ASP A 38 8.53 6.60 -20.51
N PHE A 39 8.99 5.53 -19.85
CA PHE A 39 8.82 5.30 -18.42
C PHE A 39 9.71 6.25 -17.64
N THR A 40 9.25 7.49 -17.41
CA THR A 40 10.07 8.49 -16.72
C THR A 40 10.20 8.26 -15.21
N ILE A 41 9.34 7.42 -14.60
CA ILE A 41 9.40 7.09 -13.16
C ILE A 41 8.96 5.62 -12.95
N ALA A 42 9.88 4.78 -12.49
CA ALA A 42 9.56 3.42 -12.06
C ALA A 42 8.87 3.45 -10.69
N ASP A 43 7.91 2.55 -10.48
CA ASP A 43 7.20 2.36 -9.21
C ASP A 43 8.13 2.01 -8.03
N ASN A 44 9.32 1.47 -8.31
CA ASN A 44 10.27 1.02 -7.29
C ASN A 44 9.66 -0.02 -6.33
N ALA A 45 8.79 -0.90 -6.85
CA ALA A 45 8.26 -2.01 -6.08
C ALA A 45 9.37 -2.95 -5.59
N GLY A 46 9.20 -3.48 -4.38
CA GLY A 46 10.15 -4.39 -3.75
C GLY A 46 11.20 -3.71 -2.89
N THR A 47 11.04 -2.43 -2.52
CA THR A 47 11.94 -1.78 -1.53
C THR A 47 11.83 -2.42 -0.15
N ASN A 48 10.70 -3.05 0.14
CA ASN A 48 10.47 -3.87 1.32
C ASN A 48 9.42 -4.94 0.97
N VAL A 49 9.50 -6.10 1.63
CA VAL A 49 8.54 -7.20 1.51
C VAL A 49 8.29 -7.76 2.91
N VAL A 50 7.02 -7.89 3.28
CA VAL A 50 6.59 -8.31 4.63
C VAL A 50 5.58 -9.45 4.50
N ASN A 51 5.76 -10.53 5.26
CA ASN A 51 4.71 -11.53 5.47
C ASN A 51 3.62 -10.89 6.35
N ALA A 52 2.41 -10.76 5.80
CA ALA A 52 1.28 -10.10 6.44
C ALA A 52 0.47 -11.02 7.35
N GLY A 53 0.75 -12.33 7.35
CA GLY A 53 -0.14 -13.35 7.88
C GLY A 53 -1.31 -13.62 6.95
N ASP A 54 -2.31 -14.35 7.42
CA ASP A 54 -3.52 -14.65 6.64
C ASP A 54 -4.56 -13.54 6.86
N ILE A 55 -4.51 -12.50 6.01
CA ILE A 55 -5.34 -11.30 6.17
C ILE A 55 -6.72 -11.44 5.52
N ASN A 56 -6.98 -12.56 4.82
CA ASN A 56 -8.25 -12.86 4.19
C ASN A 56 -8.94 -14.13 4.72
N ASN A 57 -8.28 -14.85 5.64
CA ASN A 57 -8.68 -16.10 6.28
C ASN A 57 -9.01 -17.23 5.29
N ASP A 58 -8.15 -17.40 4.28
CA ASP A 58 -8.24 -18.50 3.32
C ASP A 58 -7.34 -19.71 3.66
N GLY A 59 -6.57 -19.59 4.74
CA GLY A 59 -5.63 -20.58 5.25
C GLY A 59 -4.21 -20.46 4.70
N PHE A 60 -3.89 -19.40 3.95
CA PHE A 60 -2.56 -19.16 3.39
C PHE A 60 -2.03 -17.77 3.75
N ASP A 61 -0.80 -17.70 4.24
CA ASP A 61 -0.14 -16.42 4.50
C ASP A 61 -0.08 -15.54 3.24
N ASP A 62 -0.49 -14.30 3.42
CA ASP A 62 -0.44 -13.20 2.46
C ASP A 62 0.85 -12.38 2.66
N PHE A 63 1.19 -11.53 1.70
CA PHE A 63 2.36 -10.66 1.82
C PHE A 63 2.16 -9.29 1.18
N VAL A 64 2.89 -8.31 1.71
CA VAL A 64 2.85 -6.92 1.25
C VAL A 64 4.19 -6.50 0.67
N ILE A 65 4.16 -5.83 -0.47
CA ILE A 65 5.32 -5.32 -1.19
C ILE A 65 5.26 -3.79 -1.21
N SER A 66 6.30 -3.14 -0.72
CA SER A 66 6.39 -1.68 -0.73
C SER A 66 6.88 -1.13 -2.06
N ALA A 67 6.33 0.02 -2.43
CA ALA A 67 6.75 0.87 -3.53
C ALA A 67 6.67 2.35 -3.10
N ALA A 68 7.38 2.69 -2.02
CA ALA A 68 7.18 3.94 -1.29
C ALA A 68 7.56 5.22 -2.05
N ASN A 69 8.36 5.08 -3.11
CA ASN A 69 8.81 6.20 -3.94
C ASN A 69 8.05 6.25 -5.27
N SER A 70 6.99 5.47 -5.41
CA SER A 70 6.23 5.39 -6.65
C SER A 70 5.52 6.69 -7.00
N ALA A 71 5.41 6.93 -8.30
CA ALA A 71 4.61 8.03 -8.85
C ALA A 71 3.13 7.64 -8.97
N ALA A 72 2.55 7.16 -7.87
CA ALA A 72 1.18 6.69 -7.85
C ALA A 72 0.20 7.77 -8.31
N ASN A 73 -0.77 7.40 -9.16
CA ASN A 73 -1.71 8.33 -9.80
C ASN A 73 -1.03 9.55 -10.49
N GLY A 74 0.22 9.40 -10.95
CA GLY A 74 1.00 10.46 -11.58
C GLY A 74 1.66 11.44 -10.61
N ILE A 75 1.58 11.19 -9.29
CA ILE A 75 2.12 12.06 -8.24
C ILE A 75 3.41 11.45 -7.69
N ASN A 76 4.54 12.11 -7.92
CA ASN A 76 5.84 11.65 -7.45
C ASN A 76 5.88 11.56 -5.91
N GLY A 77 6.35 10.42 -5.40
CA GLY A 77 6.48 10.17 -3.96
C GLY A 77 5.15 9.95 -3.26
N LEU A 78 4.05 9.75 -3.98
CA LEU A 78 2.76 9.38 -3.37
C LEU A 78 2.90 8.04 -2.64
N GLY A 79 3.63 7.11 -3.25
CA GLY A 79 3.92 5.79 -2.69
C GLY A 79 2.75 4.82 -2.85
N ARG A 80 3.08 3.53 -2.94
CA ARG A 80 2.13 2.43 -2.91
C ARG A 80 2.63 1.28 -2.06
N ALA A 81 1.70 0.39 -1.72
CA ALA A 81 1.99 -0.98 -1.41
C ALA A 81 1.10 -1.93 -2.20
N TYR A 82 1.56 -3.15 -2.42
CA TYR A 82 0.81 -4.21 -3.08
C TYR A 82 0.62 -5.34 -2.10
N VAL A 83 -0.62 -5.71 -1.82
CA VAL A 83 -0.96 -6.89 -1.05
C VAL A 83 -1.22 -8.03 -2.02
N VAL A 84 -0.57 -9.17 -1.83
CA VAL A 84 -0.71 -10.34 -2.69
C VAL A 84 -1.21 -11.50 -1.84
N PHE A 85 -2.34 -12.10 -2.23
CA PHE A 85 -2.96 -13.16 -1.44
C PHE A 85 -2.31 -14.51 -1.64
N GLY A 86 -1.92 -15.18 -0.56
CA GLY A 86 -1.50 -16.57 -0.57
C GLY A 86 -2.54 -17.49 -1.22
N LYS A 87 -2.11 -18.66 -1.71
CA LYS A 87 -3.05 -19.68 -2.22
C LYS A 87 -2.42 -21.06 -2.37
N ALA A 88 -3.26 -22.09 -2.21
CA ALA A 88 -2.89 -23.49 -2.39
C ALA A 88 -2.45 -23.85 -3.81
N SER A 89 -3.04 -23.20 -4.82
CA SER A 89 -2.87 -23.57 -6.23
C SER A 89 -1.49 -23.21 -6.79
N GLY A 90 -0.64 -22.54 -6.00
CA GLY A 90 0.65 -22.03 -6.43
C GLY A 90 0.50 -20.85 -7.38
N TRP A 91 1.63 -20.28 -7.78
CA TRP A 91 1.65 -19.07 -8.61
C TRP A 91 2.02 -19.38 -10.06
N ASN A 92 1.86 -18.38 -10.94
CA ASN A 92 2.59 -18.37 -12.19
C ASN A 92 4.06 -18.00 -11.93
N SER A 93 4.92 -18.14 -12.94
CA SER A 93 6.32 -17.70 -12.84
C SER A 93 6.47 -16.21 -12.58
N ALA A 94 5.45 -15.42 -12.95
CA ALA A 94 5.40 -13.99 -12.71
C ALA A 94 3.98 -13.51 -12.37
N ILE A 95 3.90 -12.50 -11.51
CA ILE A 95 2.71 -11.69 -11.27
C ILE A 95 3.05 -10.26 -11.68
N ASP A 96 2.13 -9.64 -12.38
CA ASP A 96 2.17 -8.22 -12.66
C ASP A 96 1.29 -7.51 -11.62
N LEU A 97 1.92 -6.69 -10.77
CA LEU A 97 1.30 -6.11 -9.58
C LEU A 97 0.18 -5.12 -9.91
N GLN A 98 0.15 -4.62 -11.15
CA GLN A 98 -0.93 -3.76 -11.65
C GLN A 98 -2.24 -4.49 -11.90
N ASN A 99 -2.19 -5.82 -11.99
CA ASN A 99 -3.36 -6.66 -12.27
C ASN A 99 -4.00 -7.22 -10.99
N LEU A 100 -3.65 -6.69 -9.83
CA LEU A 100 -4.31 -7.01 -8.57
C LEU A 100 -5.71 -6.39 -8.55
N ASN A 101 -6.72 -7.19 -8.20
CA ASN A 101 -8.13 -6.83 -8.46
C ASN A 101 -9.09 -7.13 -7.28
N GLY A 102 -8.55 -7.44 -6.11
CA GLY A 102 -9.29 -7.82 -4.91
C GLY A 102 -9.56 -9.32 -4.77
N THR A 103 -9.31 -10.14 -5.81
CA THR A 103 -9.42 -11.62 -5.72
C THR A 103 -8.07 -12.33 -5.62
N ASN A 104 -7.00 -11.66 -6.02
CA ASN A 104 -5.63 -12.16 -6.04
C ASN A 104 -4.68 -11.28 -5.19
N GLY A 105 -5.24 -10.34 -4.44
CA GLY A 105 -4.55 -9.24 -3.79
C GLY A 105 -5.12 -7.89 -4.20
N PHE A 106 -4.53 -6.80 -3.72
CA PHE A 106 -4.97 -5.42 -3.99
C PHE A 106 -3.84 -4.41 -3.86
N ILE A 107 -4.08 -3.21 -4.37
CA ILE A 107 -3.15 -2.08 -4.35
C ILE A 107 -3.56 -1.14 -3.21
N ILE A 108 -2.59 -0.59 -2.49
CA ILE A 108 -2.78 0.47 -1.50
C ILE A 108 -2.11 1.72 -2.02
N ASN A 109 -2.90 2.76 -2.30
CA ASN A 109 -2.40 4.05 -2.76
C ASN A 109 -2.21 5.03 -1.59
N GLY A 110 -1.11 5.78 -1.66
CA GLY A 110 -0.80 6.83 -0.69
C GLY A 110 -1.64 8.09 -0.83
N ILE A 111 -1.47 9.00 0.12
CA ILE A 111 -2.21 10.27 0.18
C ILE A 111 -1.38 11.39 -0.41
N TYR A 112 -2.05 12.27 -1.16
CA TYR A 112 -1.45 13.51 -1.63
C TYR A 112 -1.68 14.63 -0.61
N ASP A 113 -0.60 15.17 -0.07
CA ASP A 113 -0.65 16.32 0.83
C ASP A 113 -0.75 17.60 0.02
N THR A 114 -1.97 18.14 -0.08
CA THR A 114 -2.23 19.40 -0.77
C THR A 114 -1.58 20.62 -0.09
N THR A 115 -1.23 20.53 1.19
CA THR A 115 -0.59 21.62 1.93
C THR A 115 0.89 21.75 1.59
N GLN A 116 1.54 20.64 1.23
CA GLN A 116 2.96 20.58 0.88
C GLN A 116 3.21 20.34 -0.60
N ASN A 117 2.17 20.01 -1.38
CA ASN A 117 2.30 19.64 -2.78
C ASN A 117 3.28 18.46 -2.96
N LEU A 118 3.16 17.47 -2.06
CA LEU A 118 4.01 16.29 -1.98
C LEU A 118 3.18 15.03 -1.73
N GLY A 119 3.69 13.90 -2.19
CA GLY A 119 3.14 12.60 -1.86
C GLY A 119 3.57 12.12 -0.46
N GLY A 120 2.71 11.31 0.16
CA GLY A 120 2.90 10.81 1.53
C GLY A 120 3.90 9.67 1.72
N ASN A 121 4.51 9.17 0.64
CA ASN A 121 5.41 8.01 0.66
C ASN A 121 4.79 6.79 1.35
N ALA A 122 3.52 6.49 1.05
CA ALA A 122 2.86 5.32 1.64
C ALA A 122 3.63 4.04 1.29
N GLY A 123 3.76 3.15 2.28
CA GLY A 123 4.54 1.92 2.12
C GLY A 123 6.01 2.08 2.50
N TYR A 124 6.43 3.22 3.06
CA TYR A 124 7.82 3.43 3.48
C TYR A 124 8.29 2.38 4.48
N SER A 125 7.44 2.05 5.45
CA SER A 125 7.60 0.91 6.35
C SER A 125 6.29 0.13 6.42
N ILE A 126 6.41 -1.18 6.56
CA ILE A 126 5.29 -2.10 6.77
C ILE A 126 5.66 -3.05 7.90
N ALA A 127 4.69 -3.38 8.74
CA ALA A 127 4.84 -4.37 9.80
C ALA A 127 3.57 -5.21 9.92
N ALA A 128 3.72 -6.53 9.95
CA ALA A 128 2.64 -7.39 10.40
C ALA A 128 2.49 -7.27 11.92
N VAL A 129 1.25 -7.24 12.38
CA VAL A 129 0.93 -7.19 13.82
C VAL A 129 0.12 -8.39 14.28
N GLY A 130 -0.25 -9.29 13.35
CA GLY A 130 -1.11 -10.45 13.59
C GLY A 130 -2.56 -10.02 13.82
N ASP A 131 -3.41 -10.96 14.22
CA ASP A 131 -4.78 -10.67 14.66
C ASP A 131 -4.78 -9.89 15.99
N ILE A 132 -4.90 -8.56 15.93
CA ILE A 132 -4.84 -7.69 17.12
C ILE A 132 -6.22 -7.41 17.72
N ASN A 133 -7.30 -7.71 17.00
CA ASN A 133 -8.67 -7.47 17.45
C ASN A 133 -9.44 -8.77 17.76
N ASN A 134 -8.79 -9.92 17.60
CA ASN A 134 -9.31 -11.27 17.81
C ASN A 134 -10.53 -11.58 16.91
N ASP A 135 -10.44 -11.21 15.63
CA ASP A 135 -11.46 -11.50 14.61
C ASP A 135 -11.09 -12.64 13.64
N PHE A 136 -9.97 -13.32 13.89
CA PHE A 136 -9.39 -14.40 13.09
C PHE A 136 -8.77 -13.98 11.75
N PHE A 137 -8.56 -12.70 11.52
CA PHE A 137 -7.81 -12.21 10.38
C PHE A 137 -6.53 -11.54 10.87
N ASP A 138 -5.39 -11.83 10.23
CA ASP A 138 -4.17 -11.12 10.57
C ASP A 138 -4.23 -9.65 10.09
N ASP A 139 -3.63 -8.76 10.87
CA ASP A 139 -3.61 -7.33 10.62
C ASP A 139 -2.18 -6.83 10.35
N PHE A 140 -2.08 -5.66 9.72
CA PHE A 140 -0.79 -5.05 9.41
C PHE A 140 -0.83 -3.52 9.49
N VAL A 141 0.35 -2.91 9.60
CA VAL A 141 0.53 -1.46 9.67
C VAL A 141 1.37 -0.99 8.50
N ILE A 142 0.99 0.12 7.88
CA ILE A 142 1.73 0.82 6.83
C ILE A 142 2.00 2.27 7.24
N SER A 143 3.18 2.80 6.93
CA SER A 143 3.53 4.20 7.18
C SER A 143 3.52 5.07 5.92
N ALA A 144 3.21 6.35 6.13
CA ALA A 144 3.28 7.44 5.16
C ALA A 144 3.98 8.64 5.84
N PRO A 145 5.32 8.62 5.92
CA PRO A 145 6.07 9.47 6.84
C PRO A 145 6.17 10.93 6.40
N THR A 146 5.94 11.25 5.13
CA THR A 146 6.10 12.62 4.60
C THR A 146 4.81 13.45 4.67
N LEU A 147 3.70 12.84 5.08
CA LEU A 147 2.43 13.55 5.28
C LEU A 147 2.56 14.59 6.41
N SER A 148 2.14 15.83 6.13
CA SER A 148 2.00 16.89 7.11
C SER A 148 0.55 17.02 7.53
N THR A 149 0.28 16.84 8.82
CA THR A 149 -1.05 17.09 9.39
C THR A 149 -1.17 18.44 10.08
N ASN A 150 -0.09 19.25 10.16
CA ASN A 150 -0.04 20.46 10.99
C ASN A 150 0.61 21.68 10.32
N GLY A 151 0.41 21.86 9.02
CA GLY A 151 0.83 23.06 8.28
C GLY A 151 2.19 22.92 7.58
N PRO A 152 2.67 24.01 6.93
CA PRO A 152 3.84 23.89 6.08
C PRO A 152 5.13 23.61 6.86
N ASN A 153 5.87 22.60 6.42
CA ASN A 153 7.16 22.14 6.95
C ASN A 153 7.14 21.25 8.20
N SER A 154 6.03 20.59 8.53
CA SER A 154 6.00 19.60 9.62
C SER A 154 5.55 18.23 9.10
N ALA A 155 6.47 17.47 8.49
CA ALA A 155 6.25 16.05 8.21
C ALA A 155 6.11 15.30 9.55
N THR A 156 4.91 15.34 10.12
CA THR A 156 4.55 14.66 11.35
C THR A 156 4.45 13.16 11.12
N GLY A 157 4.20 12.76 9.86
CA GLY A 157 4.06 11.39 9.45
C GLY A 157 2.75 10.78 9.95
N GLN A 158 2.28 9.79 9.20
CA GLN A 158 1.09 9.03 9.53
C GLN A 158 1.41 7.54 9.47
N SER A 159 0.75 6.76 10.32
CA SER A 159 0.75 5.29 10.24
C SER A 159 -0.69 4.79 10.26
N TYR A 160 -0.95 3.77 9.47
CA TYR A 160 -2.28 3.21 9.25
C TYR A 160 -2.24 1.74 9.65
N LEU A 161 -2.98 1.37 10.69
CA LEU A 161 -3.31 -0.02 10.94
C LEU A 161 -4.46 -0.40 10.02
N ILE A 162 -4.29 -1.51 9.30
CA ILE A 162 -5.24 -2.07 8.38
C ILE A 162 -5.65 -3.43 8.93
N LEU A 163 -6.92 -3.55 9.27
CA LEU A 163 -7.47 -4.80 9.78
C LEU A 163 -7.75 -5.80 8.65
N GLY A 164 -7.53 -7.09 8.87
CA GLY A 164 -7.82 -8.17 7.92
C GLY A 164 -9.31 -8.45 7.73
N THR A 165 -9.70 -9.09 6.61
CA THR A 165 -11.08 -9.55 6.33
C THR A 165 -11.19 -10.44 5.10
N SER A 166 -12.17 -11.33 5.08
CA SER A 166 -12.56 -12.06 3.85
C SER A 166 -13.38 -11.20 2.87
N GLN A 167 -13.84 -10.01 3.27
CA GLN A 167 -14.73 -9.15 2.48
C GLN A 167 -14.01 -7.96 1.85
N TRP A 168 -12.74 -8.12 1.43
CA TRP A 168 -11.93 -7.06 0.85
C TRP A 168 -12.64 -6.31 -0.29
N SER A 169 -13.39 -7.01 -1.14
CA SER A 169 -14.14 -6.41 -2.26
C SER A 169 -15.12 -5.29 -1.86
N ASN A 170 -15.55 -5.24 -0.59
CA ASN A 170 -16.44 -4.18 -0.10
C ASN A 170 -15.73 -2.85 0.15
N PHE A 171 -14.39 -2.87 0.20
CA PHE A 171 -13.53 -1.76 0.59
C PHE A 171 -12.57 -1.34 -0.53
N LEU A 172 -12.60 -2.05 -1.65
CA LEU A 172 -11.72 -1.82 -2.79
C LEU A 172 -12.51 -1.26 -3.96
N ASP A 173 -11.99 -0.22 -4.58
CA ASP A 173 -12.46 0.23 -5.90
C ASP A 173 -11.56 -0.39 -6.97
N GLN A 174 -12.09 -1.33 -7.75
CA GLN A 174 -11.35 -2.06 -8.78
C GLN A 174 -10.04 -2.71 -8.30
N GLY A 175 -9.97 -3.13 -7.04
CA GLY A 175 -8.76 -3.71 -6.45
C GLY A 175 -7.82 -2.69 -5.81
N VAL A 176 -8.26 -1.45 -5.63
CA VAL A 176 -7.47 -0.37 -5.03
C VAL A 176 -8.09 0.06 -3.70
N LEU A 177 -7.26 0.16 -2.67
CA LEU A 177 -7.51 0.79 -1.39
C LEU A 177 -6.84 2.17 -1.38
N GLU A 178 -7.63 3.23 -1.32
CA GLU A 178 -7.11 4.59 -1.20
C GLU A 178 -6.96 4.96 0.28
N LEU A 179 -5.75 5.29 0.74
CA LEU A 179 -5.55 5.69 2.15
C LEU A 179 -6.25 7.02 2.48
N SER A 180 -6.64 7.83 1.47
CA SER A 180 -7.46 9.02 1.67
C SER A 180 -8.86 8.71 2.17
N ASP A 181 -9.33 7.48 1.96
CA ASP A 181 -10.72 7.07 2.19
C ASP A 181 -10.91 6.41 3.57
N VAL A 182 -9.93 6.58 4.48
CA VAL A 182 -9.96 6.05 5.87
C VAL A 182 -11.29 6.25 6.60
N ASN A 183 -11.97 7.39 6.40
CA ASN A 183 -13.23 7.69 7.06
C ASN A 183 -14.44 6.92 6.49
N THR A 184 -14.31 6.35 5.28
CA THR A 184 -15.35 5.54 4.63
C THR A 184 -15.08 4.05 4.73
N LEU A 185 -13.96 3.64 5.30
CA LEU A 185 -13.55 2.23 5.47
C LEU A 185 -14.12 1.56 6.75
N ASN A 186 -15.24 2.04 7.30
CA ASN A 186 -16.01 1.40 8.39
C ASN A 186 -15.17 0.88 9.58
N ASN A 187 -14.23 1.68 10.10
CA ASN A 187 -13.33 1.30 11.21
C ASN A 187 -12.39 0.13 10.89
N ARG A 188 -12.01 -0.06 9.62
CA ARG A 188 -11.03 -1.09 9.21
C ARG A 188 -9.63 -0.54 9.04
N VAL A 189 -9.51 0.76 8.84
CA VAL A 189 -8.22 1.44 8.82
C VAL A 189 -8.18 2.46 9.93
N PHE A 190 -7.23 2.32 10.84
CA PHE A 190 -7.04 3.22 11.98
C PHE A 190 -5.80 4.07 11.77
N LEU A 191 -5.99 5.37 11.89
CA LEU A 191 -4.95 6.36 11.71
C LEU A 191 -4.26 6.68 13.04
N PHE A 192 -2.97 6.40 13.10
CA PHE A 192 -2.06 6.90 14.14
C PHE A 192 -1.34 8.13 13.60
N ASN A 193 -1.75 9.30 14.08
CA ASN A 193 -1.08 10.55 13.81
C ASN A 193 -0.05 10.85 14.90
N ASN A 194 1.03 11.53 14.53
CA ASN A 194 1.85 12.25 15.48
C ASN A 194 1.36 13.71 15.59
N PRO A 195 0.49 14.05 16.56
CA PRO A 195 0.10 15.42 16.79
C PRO A 195 1.24 16.12 17.51
N ASN A 196 2.16 16.75 16.78
CA ASN A 196 3.06 17.71 17.41
C ASN A 196 2.30 19.00 17.80
N SER A 197 1.35 18.88 18.73
CA SER A 197 0.62 20.00 19.33
C SER A 197 0.76 20.07 20.86
N GLY A 198 1.73 19.36 21.46
CA GLY A 198 1.96 19.41 22.92
C GLY A 198 0.77 18.91 23.76
N THR A 199 -0.27 18.35 23.13
CA THR A 199 -1.39 17.69 23.79
C THR A 199 -1.31 16.22 23.45
N GLN A 200 -0.78 15.46 24.41
CA GLN A 200 -0.87 14.01 24.48
C GLN A 200 -2.26 13.53 24.04
N LEU A 201 -2.33 12.62 23.07
CA LEU A 201 -3.57 11.91 22.78
C LEU A 201 -3.97 11.17 24.05
N GLY A 202 -5.11 11.58 24.62
CA GLY A 202 -5.58 11.13 25.92
C GLY A 202 -5.81 9.63 25.95
N LEU A 203 -4.95 8.91 26.66
CA LEU A 203 -5.47 7.98 27.66
C LEU A 203 -5.92 8.86 28.82
N GLY A 204 -7.24 9.05 28.93
CA GLY A 204 -7.83 9.90 29.95
C GLY A 204 -7.28 9.55 31.33
N TRP A 205 -6.66 10.52 32.00
CA TRP A 205 -6.60 10.49 33.45
C TRP A 205 -8.05 10.59 33.92
N GLY A 206 -8.62 9.47 34.37
CA GLY A 206 -9.88 9.50 35.11
C GLY A 206 -9.76 10.50 36.26
N PRO A 207 -10.84 11.19 36.64
CA PRO A 207 -10.77 12.14 37.74
C PRO A 207 -10.25 11.43 38.99
N SER A 208 -9.18 11.98 39.57
CA SER A 208 -8.72 11.61 40.90
C SER A 208 -9.90 11.78 41.85
N VAL A 209 -10.42 10.66 42.35
CA VAL A 209 -11.38 10.67 43.43
C VAL A 209 -10.64 11.22 44.64
N MET A 210 -10.99 12.43 45.08
CA MET A 210 -10.70 12.91 46.44
C MET A 210 -11.63 12.23 47.43
#